data_AF-A0A8T6DYG2-F1
#
_entry.id   AF-A0A8T6DYG2-F1
#
_cell.length_a   1.000
_cell.length_b   1.000
_cell.length_c   1.000
_cell.angle_alpha   90.00
_cell.angle_beta   90.00
_cell.angle_gamma   90.00
#
_symmetry.space_group_name_H-M   'P 1'
#
loop_
_entity.id
_entity.type
_entity.pdbx_description
1 polymer ?
#
loop_
_entity_poly.entity_id
_entity_poly.type
_entity_poly.pdbx_seq_one_letter_code
_entity_poly.pdbx_strand_id
1 'polypeptide(L)'
;MRWPPVDFAFQEGGHVLVRSPRDAIVRLDDRLLTSDISLPEQDELERKVESLDDNISAIVARIGGVATYPAQVTPDTSLRGALSVASHEWMHHWLIFHPLGRAWFAGGELTSVNETVANIAAEELSDRALYLLTGEVVMREPWQPPRAGEPRPTPEPGVFDFRYEMRETRARLEELLEEGKVQEAEAYLEERRLEFVEQGHNIRKLNTAWFAFHGTYADGPASISPIEPQLRTIRADSAGLAEFLDRVAVIDEDGELERLAREAGWRP
;
A
#
# COMPACT_ATOMS: atom_id res chain seq x y z
N MET A 1 6.72 31.10 2.52
CA MET A 1 6.44 30.09 1.48
C MET A 1 6.46 28.73 2.17
N ARG A 2 5.44 27.89 2.01
CA ARG A 2 5.47 26.52 2.57
C ARG A 2 6.34 25.67 1.64
N TRP A 3 7.28 24.91 2.22
CA TRP A 3 8.23 24.06 1.48
C TRP A 3 8.01 22.58 1.85
N PRO A 4 8.00 21.65 0.89
CA PRO A 4 8.01 21.90 -0.56
C PRO A 4 6.68 22.55 -1.01
N PRO A 5 6.68 23.34 -2.11
CA PRO A 5 5.44 23.92 -2.60
C PRO A 5 4.46 22.81 -2.99
N VAL A 6 3.18 23.03 -2.71
CA VAL A 6 2.11 22.10 -3.09
C VAL A 6 1.79 22.35 -4.55
N ASP A 7 2.05 21.36 -5.41
CA ASP A 7 1.76 21.42 -6.84
C ASP A 7 1.47 20.01 -7.37
N PHE A 8 0.44 19.90 -8.21
CA PHE A 8 0.03 18.64 -8.85
C PHE A 8 -0.65 18.91 -10.19
N ALA A 9 -0.55 17.94 -11.10
CA ALA A 9 -1.19 17.98 -12.41
C ALA A 9 -1.92 16.67 -12.69
N PHE A 10 -3.09 16.78 -13.32
CA PHE A 10 -3.79 15.61 -13.82
C PHE A 10 -3.11 15.06 -15.07
N GLN A 11 -2.71 13.80 -15.03
CA GLN A 11 -2.14 13.08 -16.16
C GLN A 11 -2.75 11.68 -16.21
N GLU A 12 -2.87 11.12 -17.42
CA GLU A 12 -3.28 9.72 -17.56
C GLU A 12 -2.26 8.84 -16.82
N GLY A 13 -2.76 8.01 -15.91
CA GLY A 13 -1.91 7.19 -15.04
C GLY A 13 -1.03 6.25 -15.83
N GLY A 14 0.24 6.21 -15.43
CA GLY A 14 1.17 5.19 -15.90
C GLY A 14 0.79 3.81 -15.36
N HIS A 15 1.27 2.79 -16.04
CA HIS A 15 1.29 1.44 -15.47
C HIS A 15 2.70 1.13 -14.97
N VAL A 16 2.81 0.16 -14.07
CA VAL A 16 4.09 -0.40 -13.65
C VAL A 16 4.05 -1.91 -13.87
N LEU A 17 5.09 -2.42 -14.53
CA LEU A 17 5.37 -3.85 -14.56
C LEU A 17 6.15 -4.20 -13.30
N VAL A 18 5.54 -5.04 -12.47
CA VAL A 18 6.10 -5.57 -11.23
C VAL A 18 6.48 -7.02 -11.45
N ARG A 19 7.65 -7.40 -10.94
CA ARG A 19 8.15 -8.78 -10.95
C ARG A 19 8.41 -9.27 -9.54
N SER A 20 8.06 -10.53 -9.30
CA SER A 20 8.33 -11.25 -8.06
C SER A 20 8.76 -12.68 -8.38
N PRO A 21 9.62 -13.29 -7.55
CA PRO A 21 9.82 -14.74 -7.60
C PRO A 21 8.48 -15.47 -7.37
N ARG A 22 8.30 -16.67 -7.92
CA ARG A 22 7.13 -17.51 -7.65
C ARG A 22 7.21 -18.18 -6.28
N ASP A 23 8.42 -18.36 -5.75
CA ASP A 23 8.72 -18.97 -4.46
C ASP A 23 8.81 -17.98 -3.29
N ALA A 24 8.67 -16.67 -3.53
CA ALA A 24 8.71 -15.66 -2.49
C ALA A 24 7.91 -14.40 -2.87
N ILE A 25 7.34 -13.72 -1.87
CA ILE A 25 6.68 -12.42 -2.06
C ILE A 25 7.75 -11.33 -1.94
N VAL A 26 8.45 -11.05 -3.04
CA VAL A 26 9.56 -10.08 -3.07
C VAL A 26 9.46 -9.23 -4.33
N ARG A 27 9.47 -7.90 -4.16
CA ARG A 27 9.47 -6.97 -5.28
C ARG A 27 10.89 -6.82 -5.83
N LEU A 28 11.15 -7.32 -7.04
CA LEU A 28 12.51 -7.35 -7.61
C LEU A 28 12.92 -6.04 -8.29
N ASP A 29 12.04 -5.47 -9.10
CA ASP A 29 12.27 -4.24 -9.88
C ASP A 29 10.94 -3.75 -10.46
N ASP A 30 10.85 -2.44 -10.68
CA ASP A 30 9.69 -1.77 -11.24
C ASP A 30 10.02 -1.13 -12.58
N ARG A 31 9.21 -1.42 -13.59
CA ARG A 31 9.31 -0.73 -14.89
C ARG A 31 8.06 0.07 -15.14
N LEU A 32 8.22 1.40 -15.13
CA LEU A 32 7.18 2.32 -15.58
C LEU A 32 6.89 2.06 -17.06
N LEU A 33 5.61 1.90 -17.36
CA LEU A 33 5.05 1.73 -18.69
C LEU A 33 4.22 2.97 -19.04
N THR A 34 3.99 3.17 -20.33
CA THR A 34 3.11 4.23 -20.81
C THR A 34 1.65 3.99 -20.38
N SER A 35 0.87 5.07 -20.35
CA SER A 35 -0.53 5.03 -19.90
C SER A 35 -1.47 4.35 -20.90
N ASP A 36 -1.06 4.20 -22.16
CA ASP A 36 -1.87 3.75 -23.30
C ASP A 36 -1.85 2.24 -23.55
N ILE A 37 -1.24 1.45 -22.68
CA ILE A 37 -1.19 -0.02 -22.83
C ILE A 37 -2.55 -0.66 -22.52
N SER A 38 -3.14 -1.32 -23.53
CA SER A 38 -4.43 -2.00 -23.42
C SER A 38 -4.34 -3.29 -22.60
N LEU A 39 -5.47 -3.76 -22.05
CA LEU A 39 -5.50 -4.99 -21.25
C LEU A 39 -4.91 -6.22 -21.97
N PRO A 40 -5.18 -6.47 -23.27
CA PRO A 40 -4.52 -7.56 -24.00
C PRO A 40 -2.99 -7.40 -24.09
N GLU A 41 -2.49 -6.18 -24.27
CA GLU A 41 -1.05 -5.91 -24.31
C GLU A 41 -0.40 -6.08 -22.94
N GLN A 42 -1.10 -5.71 -21.86
CA GLN A 42 -0.65 -5.97 -20.48
C GLN A 42 -0.49 -7.47 -20.23
N ASP A 43 -1.50 -8.26 -20.62
CA ASP A 43 -1.49 -9.72 -20.47
C ASP A 43 -0.44 -10.42 -21.36
N GLU A 44 -0.21 -9.92 -22.58
CA GLU A 44 0.87 -10.39 -23.44
C GLU A 44 2.24 -10.07 -22.82
N LEU A 45 2.43 -8.85 -22.30
CA LEU A 45 3.68 -8.43 -21.65
C LEU A 45 3.99 -9.28 -20.41
N GLU A 46 3.00 -9.51 -19.55
CA GLU A 46 3.14 -10.36 -18.37
C GLU A 46 3.56 -11.78 -18.75
N ARG A 47 2.85 -12.41 -19.69
CA ARG A 47 3.18 -13.77 -20.15
C ARG A 47 4.56 -13.84 -20.78
N LYS A 48 4.95 -12.82 -21.54
CA LYS A 48 6.28 -12.74 -22.12
C LYS A 48 7.35 -12.69 -21.03
N VAL A 49 7.18 -11.86 -20.00
CA VAL A 49 8.12 -11.77 -18.87
C VAL A 49 8.21 -13.10 -18.13
N GLU A 50 7.06 -13.73 -17.84
CA GLU A 50 6.99 -15.01 -17.15
C GLU A 50 7.60 -16.17 -17.96
N SER A 51 7.60 -16.08 -19.30
CA SER A 51 8.24 -17.10 -20.16
C SER A 51 9.77 -16.98 -20.25
N LEU A 52 10.36 -15.88 -19.77
CA LEU A 52 11.81 -15.68 -19.80
C LEU A 52 12.51 -16.33 -18.60
N ASP A 53 11.77 -16.60 -17.52
CA ASP A 53 12.28 -17.20 -16.29
C ASP A 53 11.12 -17.92 -15.57
N ASP A 54 11.25 -19.25 -15.46
CA ASP A 54 10.23 -20.12 -14.88
C ASP A 54 9.95 -19.81 -13.40
N ASN A 55 10.86 -19.13 -12.69
CA ASN A 55 10.64 -18.71 -11.30
C ASN A 55 10.09 -17.28 -11.19
N ILE A 56 9.66 -16.63 -12.27
CA ILE A 56 9.13 -15.26 -12.22
C ILE A 56 7.62 -15.25 -12.42
N SER A 57 6.94 -14.52 -11.55
CA SER A 57 5.58 -14.02 -11.77
C SER A 57 5.61 -12.52 -12.05
N ALA A 58 4.66 -12.05 -12.86
CA ALA A 58 4.57 -10.65 -13.25
C ALA A 58 3.14 -10.13 -13.19
N ILE A 59 3.01 -8.83 -12.91
CA ILE A 59 1.77 -8.09 -13.04
C ILE A 59 2.03 -6.68 -13.53
N VAL A 60 1.22 -6.22 -14.48
CA VAL A 60 1.06 -4.82 -14.82
C VAL A 60 -0.04 -4.24 -13.94
N ALA A 61 0.34 -3.30 -13.09
CA ALA A 61 -0.56 -2.59 -12.19
C ALA A 61 -0.70 -1.13 -12.64
N ARG A 62 -1.90 -0.55 -12.47
CA ARG A 62 -2.11 0.88 -12.66
C ARG A 62 -1.64 1.63 -11.41
N ILE A 63 -0.95 2.74 -11.62
CA ILE A 63 -0.52 3.62 -10.53
C ILE A 63 -1.53 4.78 -10.43
N GLY A 64 -1.97 5.10 -9.20
CA GLY A 64 -2.90 6.20 -8.93
C GLY A 64 -2.25 7.59 -8.93
N GLY A 65 -0.96 7.67 -8.60
CA GLY A 65 -0.17 8.89 -8.66
C GLY A 65 1.34 8.63 -8.64
N VAL A 66 2.11 9.62 -9.08
CA VAL A 66 3.58 9.55 -9.05
C VAL A 66 4.12 10.85 -8.48
N ALA A 67 4.97 10.75 -7.46
CA ALA A 67 5.67 11.87 -6.82
C ALA A 67 6.78 12.49 -7.70
N THR A 68 6.47 12.85 -8.95
CA THR A 68 7.24 13.83 -9.73
C THR A 68 6.94 15.23 -9.25
N TYR A 69 7.73 16.25 -9.61
CA TYR A 69 7.37 17.63 -9.33
C TYR A 69 6.94 18.36 -10.61
N PRO A 70 5.66 18.77 -10.76
CA PRO A 70 4.53 18.61 -9.84
C PRO A 70 4.02 17.16 -9.76
N ALA A 71 3.30 16.81 -8.69
CA ALA A 71 2.79 15.45 -8.49
C ALA A 71 1.83 15.07 -9.62
N GLN A 72 1.97 13.86 -10.16
CA GLN A 72 1.03 13.35 -11.16
C GLN A 72 -0.12 12.64 -10.46
N VAL A 73 -1.35 13.02 -10.80
CA VAL A 73 -2.57 12.47 -10.22
C VAL A 73 -3.46 11.95 -11.34
N THR A 74 -4.00 10.74 -11.21
CA THR A 74 -4.93 10.23 -12.22
C THR A 74 -6.30 10.92 -12.15
N PRO A 75 -6.91 11.27 -13.30
CA PRO A 75 -8.17 12.00 -13.34
C PRO A 75 -9.39 11.11 -13.09
N ASP A 76 -9.24 9.78 -12.99
CA ASP A 76 -10.31 8.79 -12.85
C ASP A 76 -10.82 8.63 -11.41
N THR A 77 -10.68 9.67 -10.58
CA THR A 77 -11.03 9.64 -9.16
C THR A 77 -12.10 10.70 -8.83
N SER A 78 -12.87 10.48 -7.76
CA SER A 78 -13.73 11.52 -7.20
C SER A 78 -12.90 12.69 -6.67
N LEU A 79 -13.50 13.86 -6.42
CA LEU A 79 -12.77 15.00 -5.81
C LEU A 79 -12.00 14.56 -4.55
N ARG A 80 -12.64 13.78 -3.68
CA ARG A 80 -11.99 13.22 -2.48
C ARG A 80 -10.82 12.29 -2.85
N GLY A 81 -10.99 11.43 -3.85
CA GLY A 81 -9.91 10.57 -4.36
C GLY A 81 -8.73 11.37 -4.90
N ALA A 82 -8.98 12.40 -5.71
CA ALA A 82 -7.94 13.25 -6.27
C ALA A 82 -7.18 14.00 -5.17
N LEU A 83 -7.88 14.51 -4.15
CA LEU A 83 -7.24 15.15 -2.99
C LEU A 83 -6.41 14.16 -2.17
N SER A 84 -6.87 12.91 -2.04
CA SER A 84 -6.14 11.84 -1.36
C SER A 84 -4.83 11.54 -2.09
N VAL A 85 -4.89 11.27 -3.40
CA VAL A 85 -3.69 10.98 -4.20
C VAL A 85 -2.75 12.19 -4.21
N ALA A 86 -3.25 13.40 -4.46
CA ALA A 86 -2.42 14.61 -4.45
C ALA A 86 -1.71 14.81 -3.09
N SER A 87 -2.40 14.51 -1.99
CA SER A 87 -1.81 14.61 -0.64
C SER A 87 -0.77 13.52 -0.39
N HIS A 88 -0.99 12.30 -0.89
CA HIS A 88 -0.05 11.18 -0.82
C HIS A 88 1.25 11.51 -1.56
N GLU A 89 1.15 11.89 -2.83
CA GLU A 89 2.32 12.21 -3.65
C GLU A 89 3.05 13.46 -3.13
N TRP A 90 2.32 14.45 -2.62
CA TRP A 90 2.95 15.61 -1.97
C TRP A 90 3.67 15.22 -0.67
N MET A 91 3.16 14.25 0.09
CA MET A 91 3.85 13.76 1.28
C MET A 91 5.21 13.16 0.91
N HIS A 92 5.30 12.43 -0.20
CA HIS A 92 6.57 11.95 -0.75
C HIS A 92 7.54 13.09 -1.09
N HIS A 93 7.05 14.21 -1.63
CA HIS A 93 7.88 15.41 -1.82
C HIS A 93 8.42 15.99 -0.52
N TRP A 94 7.67 15.91 0.57
CA TRP A 94 8.14 16.36 1.88
C TRP A 94 9.14 15.36 2.46
N LEU A 95 8.81 14.06 2.41
CA LEU A 95 9.61 12.98 2.97
C LEU A 95 11.00 12.91 2.33
N ILE A 96 11.16 13.16 1.02
CA ILE A 96 12.47 13.07 0.35
C ILE A 96 13.58 13.93 1.01
N PHE A 97 13.20 15.00 1.72
CA PHE A 97 14.12 15.86 2.46
C PHE A 97 14.50 15.30 3.86
N HIS A 98 13.85 14.23 4.29
CA HIS A 98 13.98 13.61 5.61
C HIS A 98 14.62 12.21 5.50
N PRO A 99 15.22 11.69 6.59
CA PRO A 99 15.80 10.35 6.61
C PRO A 99 14.87 9.27 6.03
N LEU A 100 13.60 9.21 6.46
CA LEU A 100 12.62 8.23 6.00
C LEU A 100 12.37 8.27 4.48
N GLY A 101 12.38 9.46 3.87
CA GLY A 101 12.25 9.60 2.42
C GLY A 101 13.43 9.03 1.65
N ARG A 102 14.65 9.24 2.16
CA ARG A 102 15.86 8.74 1.52
C ARG A 102 16.03 7.23 1.72
N ALA A 103 15.58 6.73 2.87
CA ALA A 103 15.54 5.32 3.20
C ALA A 103 14.61 4.49 2.30
N TRP A 104 13.66 5.13 1.59
CA TRP A 104 12.78 4.44 0.63
C TRP A 104 13.56 3.59 -0.38
N PHE A 105 14.73 4.05 -0.84
CA PHE A 105 15.58 3.33 -1.79
C PHE A 105 16.29 2.10 -1.21
N ALA A 106 16.32 1.95 0.12
CA ALA A 106 16.85 0.75 0.77
C ALA A 106 15.92 -0.46 0.63
N GLY A 107 14.64 -0.25 0.29
CA GLY A 107 13.65 -1.30 0.13
C GLY A 107 13.07 -1.80 1.46
N GLY A 108 12.34 -2.91 1.41
CA GLY A 108 11.91 -3.65 2.59
C GLY A 108 10.96 -2.87 3.51
N GLU A 109 11.19 -2.99 4.83
CA GLU A 109 10.39 -2.33 5.87
C GLU A 109 10.31 -0.82 5.63
N LEU A 110 11.43 -0.17 5.33
CA LEU A 110 11.52 1.29 5.19
C LEU A 110 10.64 1.84 4.06
N THR A 111 10.55 1.13 2.92
CA THR A 111 9.58 1.47 1.86
C THR A 111 8.15 1.37 2.38
N SER A 112 7.81 0.30 3.10
CA SER A 112 6.48 0.12 3.66
C SER A 112 6.13 1.16 4.74
N VAL A 113 7.08 1.53 5.61
CA VAL A 113 6.90 2.62 6.59
C VAL A 113 6.62 3.92 5.86
N ASN A 114 7.42 4.25 4.85
CA ASN A 114 7.30 5.47 4.08
C ASN A 114 5.93 5.59 3.38
N GLU A 115 5.50 4.57 2.62
CA GLU A 115 4.19 4.57 1.96
C GLU A 115 3.03 4.66 2.98
N THR A 116 3.16 4.00 4.13
CA THR A 116 2.11 4.01 5.16
C THR A 116 2.02 5.38 5.86
N VAL A 117 3.15 6.05 6.08
CA VAL A 117 3.18 7.44 6.57
C VAL A 117 2.51 8.38 5.55
N ALA A 118 2.81 8.20 4.26
CA ALA A 118 2.18 8.95 3.19
C ALA A 118 0.65 8.76 3.15
N ASN A 119 0.17 7.52 3.30
CA ASN A 119 -1.26 7.21 3.39
C ASN A 119 -1.92 7.89 4.60
N ILE A 120 -1.38 7.71 5.81
CA ILE A 120 -1.94 8.31 7.04
C ILE A 120 -2.03 9.83 6.94
N ALA A 121 -0.96 10.48 6.43
CA ALA A 121 -0.97 11.91 6.24
C ALA A 121 -1.97 12.34 5.15
N ALA A 122 -2.07 11.59 4.05
CA ALA A 122 -3.01 11.86 2.98
C ALA A 122 -4.46 11.79 3.46
N GLU A 123 -4.80 10.85 4.35
CA GLU A 123 -6.13 10.75 4.97
C GLU A 123 -6.55 12.06 5.64
N GLU A 124 -5.69 12.60 6.50
CA GLU A 124 -5.99 13.83 7.26
C GLU A 124 -5.94 15.09 6.39
N LEU A 125 -4.96 15.17 5.49
CA LEU A 125 -4.79 16.32 4.60
C LEU A 125 -5.93 16.41 3.58
N SER A 126 -6.33 15.28 2.99
CA SER A 126 -7.40 15.26 1.99
C SER A 126 -8.77 15.56 2.58
N ASP A 127 -9.08 15.02 3.77
CA ASP A 127 -10.33 15.33 4.48
C ASP A 127 -10.38 16.82 4.86
N ARG A 128 -9.26 17.39 5.32
CA ARG A 128 -9.18 18.83 5.64
C ARG A 128 -9.32 19.69 4.39
N ALA A 129 -8.68 19.31 3.29
CA ALA A 129 -8.79 20.01 2.01
C ALA A 129 -10.22 19.96 1.46
N LEU A 130 -10.87 18.80 1.52
CA LEU A 130 -12.25 18.61 1.09
C LEU A 130 -13.18 19.52 1.90
N TYR A 131 -13.07 19.51 3.23
CA TYR A 131 -13.84 20.40 4.09
C TYR A 131 -13.68 21.88 3.73
N LEU A 132 -12.44 22.33 3.47
CA LEU A 132 -12.18 23.72 3.11
C LEU A 132 -12.74 24.10 1.73
N LEU A 133 -12.83 23.14 0.81
CA LEU A 133 -13.34 23.36 -0.55
C LEU A 133 -14.86 23.25 -0.67
N THR A 134 -15.48 22.32 0.07
CA THR A 134 -16.89 21.95 -0.13
C THR A 134 -17.74 22.09 1.13
N GLY A 135 -17.13 22.19 2.32
CA GLY A 135 -17.81 22.11 3.60
C GLY A 135 -18.21 20.67 4.01
N GLU A 136 -17.91 19.67 3.19
CA GLU A 136 -18.20 18.26 3.50
C GLU A 136 -17.31 17.77 4.65
N VAL A 137 -17.93 17.07 5.60
CA VAL A 137 -17.24 16.48 6.75
C VAL A 137 -17.15 14.98 6.53
N VAL A 138 -15.92 14.49 6.43
CA VAL A 138 -15.63 13.05 6.42
C VAL A 138 -15.56 12.58 7.87
N MET A 139 -16.46 11.68 8.25
CA MET A 139 -16.39 11.01 9.54
C MET A 139 -15.55 9.74 9.39
N ARG A 140 -14.35 9.74 9.98
CA ARG A 140 -13.54 8.53 10.14
C ARG A 140 -13.76 7.98 11.55
N GLU A 141 -13.93 6.68 11.66
CA GLU A 141 -13.91 6.04 12.97
C GLU A 141 -12.52 6.25 13.60
N PRO A 142 -12.45 6.67 14.87
CA PRO A 142 -11.18 6.80 15.56
C PRO A 142 -10.46 5.45 15.54
N TRP A 143 -9.21 5.44 15.08
CA TRP A 143 -8.39 4.25 15.21
C TRP A 143 -8.29 3.86 16.69
N GLN A 144 -8.57 2.60 16.99
CA GLN A 144 -8.41 2.06 18.33
C GLN A 144 -7.18 1.15 18.36
N PRO A 145 -6.29 1.32 19.35
CA PRO A 145 -5.20 0.39 19.53
C PRO A 145 -5.75 -1.01 19.78
N PRO A 146 -5.19 -2.06 19.14
CA PRO A 146 -5.49 -3.43 19.49
C PRO A 146 -5.25 -3.61 20.99
N ARG A 147 -6.28 -4.02 21.74
CA ARG A 147 -6.12 -4.34 23.15
C ARG A 147 -5.41 -5.69 23.26
N ALA A 148 -4.37 -5.75 24.07
CA ALA A 148 -3.63 -6.98 24.33
C ALA A 148 -4.61 -8.07 24.83
N GLY A 149 -4.71 -9.16 24.06
CA GLY A 149 -5.58 -10.31 24.38
C GLY A 149 -7.01 -10.23 23.86
N GLU A 150 -7.42 -9.16 23.17
CA GLU A 150 -8.69 -9.18 22.43
C GLU A 150 -8.47 -9.88 21.08
N PRO A 151 -9.25 -10.93 20.76
CA PRO A 151 -9.22 -11.52 19.44
C PRO A 151 -9.56 -10.43 18.42
N ARG A 152 -8.80 -10.36 17.32
CA ARG A 152 -9.12 -9.44 16.22
C ARG A 152 -10.58 -9.67 15.81
N PRO A 153 -11.33 -8.61 15.50
CA PRO A 153 -12.71 -8.76 15.06
C PRO A 153 -12.73 -9.69 13.84
N THR A 154 -13.26 -10.89 14.04
CA THR A 154 -13.63 -11.78 12.95
C THR A 154 -14.92 -11.22 12.35
N PRO A 155 -15.05 -11.18 11.01
CA PRO A 155 -16.29 -10.81 10.35
C PRO A 155 -17.46 -11.64 10.89
N GLU A 156 -18.68 -11.08 10.82
CA GLU A 156 -19.86 -11.85 11.15
C GLU A 156 -19.94 -13.12 10.28
N PRO A 157 -20.24 -14.30 10.85
CA PRO A 157 -20.32 -15.53 10.07
C PRO A 157 -21.27 -15.40 8.88
N GLY A 158 -20.76 -15.66 7.67
CA GLY A 158 -21.53 -15.57 6.43
C GLY A 158 -21.52 -14.20 5.74
N VAL A 159 -20.84 -13.19 6.31
CA VAL A 159 -20.59 -11.91 5.65
C VAL A 159 -19.19 -11.93 5.04
N PHE A 160 -19.11 -11.72 3.73
CA PHE A 160 -17.83 -11.60 3.04
C PHE A 160 -17.16 -10.28 3.42
N ASP A 161 -15.97 -10.37 4.01
CA ASP A 161 -15.11 -9.21 4.31
C ASP A 161 -13.83 -9.30 3.49
N PHE A 162 -13.70 -8.41 2.50
CA PHE A 162 -12.57 -8.41 1.59
C PHE A 162 -11.21 -8.27 2.31
N ARG A 163 -11.12 -7.45 3.36
CA ARG A 163 -9.86 -7.25 4.08
C ARG A 163 -9.47 -8.47 4.89
N TYR A 164 -10.45 -9.16 5.47
CA TYR A 164 -10.23 -10.41 6.18
C TYR A 164 -9.78 -11.50 5.19
N GLU A 165 -10.56 -11.71 4.13
CA GLU A 165 -10.34 -12.78 3.16
C GLU A 165 -9.02 -12.63 2.38
N MET A 166 -8.60 -11.39 2.07
CA MET A 166 -7.29 -11.12 1.47
C MET A 166 -6.12 -11.38 2.43
N ARG A 167 -6.28 -11.12 3.73
CA ARG A 167 -5.25 -11.44 4.74
C ARG A 167 -5.11 -12.94 4.93
N GLU A 168 -6.21 -13.66 5.06
CA GLU A 168 -6.20 -15.13 5.13
C GLU A 168 -5.55 -15.72 3.88
N THR A 169 -5.87 -15.16 2.71
CA THR A 169 -5.23 -15.55 1.45
C THR A 169 -3.72 -15.34 1.48
N ARG A 170 -3.24 -14.21 2.01
CA ARG A 170 -1.81 -13.97 2.17
C ARG A 170 -1.16 -14.94 3.15
N ALA A 171 -1.75 -15.14 4.32
CA ALA A 171 -1.18 -16.01 5.35
C ALA A 171 -1.00 -17.43 4.82
N ARG A 172 -2.03 -17.97 4.15
CA ARG A 172 -1.96 -19.29 3.53
C ARG A 172 -0.97 -19.35 2.37
N LEU A 173 -0.84 -18.28 1.58
CA LEU A 173 0.20 -18.19 0.56
C LEU A 173 1.60 -18.29 1.18
N GLU A 174 1.89 -17.52 2.23
CA GLU A 174 3.20 -17.56 2.91
C GLU A 174 3.51 -18.97 3.44
N GLU A 175 2.55 -19.67 4.07
CA GLU A 175 2.72 -21.07 4.50
C GLU A 175 3.09 -22.01 3.33
N LEU A 176 2.39 -21.90 2.20
CA LEU A 176 2.66 -22.75 1.03
C LEU A 176 4.05 -22.47 0.42
N LEU A 177 4.48 -21.20 0.41
CA LEU A 177 5.79 -20.81 -0.07
C LEU A 177 6.92 -21.28 0.87
N GLU A 178 6.72 -21.18 2.19
CA GLU A 178 7.66 -21.71 3.19
C GLU A 178 7.85 -23.23 3.08
N GLU A 179 6.78 -23.95 2.73
CA GLU A 179 6.83 -25.39 2.43
C GLU A 179 7.43 -25.72 1.05
N GLY A 180 7.78 -24.73 0.24
CA GLY A 180 8.32 -24.90 -1.12
C GLY A 180 7.28 -25.34 -2.14
N LYS A 181 5.98 -25.21 -1.84
CA LYS A 181 4.86 -25.70 -2.66
C LYS A 181 4.37 -24.66 -3.66
N VAL A 182 5.26 -24.24 -4.55
CA VAL A 182 4.98 -23.17 -5.52
C VAL A 182 3.76 -23.46 -6.39
N GLN A 183 3.62 -24.67 -6.93
CA GLN A 183 2.48 -24.99 -7.79
C GLN A 183 1.15 -25.03 -7.03
N GLU A 184 1.16 -25.47 -5.75
CA GLU A 184 -0.04 -25.44 -4.90
C GLU A 184 -0.41 -24.00 -4.55
N ALA A 185 0.58 -23.15 -4.26
CA ALA A 185 0.37 -21.73 -4.02
C ALA A 185 -0.29 -21.03 -5.21
N GLU A 186 0.16 -21.29 -6.44
CA GLU A 186 -0.43 -20.68 -7.64
C GLU A 186 -1.86 -21.15 -7.91
N ALA A 187 -2.12 -22.46 -7.74
CA ALA A 187 -3.47 -23.00 -7.87
C ALA A 187 -4.42 -22.41 -6.81
N TYR A 188 -3.93 -22.28 -5.58
CA TYR A 188 -4.66 -21.64 -4.48
C TYR A 188 -5.00 -20.18 -4.81
N LEU A 189 -4.04 -19.40 -5.31
CA LEU A 189 -4.31 -18.00 -5.65
C LEU A 189 -5.34 -17.83 -6.78
N GLU A 190 -5.36 -18.73 -7.77
CA GLU A 190 -6.40 -18.68 -8.81
C GLU A 190 -7.78 -19.06 -8.27
N GLU A 191 -7.89 -20.05 -7.38
CA GLU A 191 -9.13 -20.38 -6.69
C GLU A 191 -9.66 -19.17 -5.91
N ARG A 192 -8.80 -18.55 -5.09
CA ARG A 192 -9.14 -17.35 -4.32
C ARG A 192 -9.54 -16.18 -5.21
N ARG A 193 -8.84 -15.97 -6.34
CA ARG A 193 -9.19 -14.93 -7.32
C ARG A 193 -10.61 -15.11 -7.85
N LEU A 194 -11.02 -16.34 -8.16
CA LEU A 194 -12.38 -16.63 -8.61
C LEU A 194 -13.40 -16.33 -7.52
N GLU A 195 -13.14 -16.72 -6.27
CA GLU A 195 -14.01 -16.38 -5.14
C GLU A 195 -14.17 -14.86 -4.96
N PHE A 196 -13.08 -14.10 -5.03
CA PHE A 196 -13.13 -12.62 -4.96
C PHE A 196 -14.04 -12.04 -6.06
N VAL A 197 -13.92 -12.56 -7.30
CA VAL A 197 -14.75 -12.12 -8.43
C VAL A 197 -16.22 -12.47 -8.19
N GLU A 198 -16.54 -13.65 -7.66
CA GLU A 198 -17.91 -14.05 -7.31
C GLU A 198 -18.54 -13.12 -6.25
N GLN A 199 -17.71 -12.59 -5.35
CA GLN A 199 -18.12 -11.64 -4.30
C GLN A 199 -18.11 -10.18 -4.79
N GLY A 200 -17.92 -9.95 -6.09
CA GLY A 200 -17.96 -8.62 -6.71
C GLY A 200 -16.63 -7.86 -6.72
N HIS A 201 -15.55 -8.47 -6.24
CA HIS A 201 -14.20 -7.91 -6.28
C HIS A 201 -13.45 -8.38 -7.52
N ASN A 202 -13.51 -7.58 -8.59
CA ASN A 202 -12.87 -7.90 -9.85
C ASN A 202 -11.34 -7.84 -9.75
N ILE A 203 -10.70 -8.99 -9.56
CA ILE A 203 -9.24 -9.15 -9.59
C ILE A 203 -8.85 -9.87 -10.89
N ARG A 204 -8.10 -9.18 -11.75
CA ARG A 204 -7.65 -9.71 -13.06
C ARG A 204 -6.67 -10.87 -12.90
N LYS A 205 -5.70 -10.72 -12.00
CA LYS A 205 -4.62 -11.67 -11.76
C LYS A 205 -4.21 -11.59 -10.30
N LEU A 206 -4.09 -12.73 -9.63
CA LEU A 206 -3.63 -12.83 -8.24
C LEU A 206 -2.43 -13.78 -8.20
N ASN A 207 -1.24 -13.25 -7.97
CA ASN A 207 0.03 -13.99 -7.93
C ASN A 207 1.00 -13.33 -6.94
N THR A 208 2.20 -13.88 -6.76
CA THR A 208 3.20 -13.30 -5.85
C THR A 208 3.56 -11.86 -6.22
N ALA A 209 3.61 -11.50 -7.51
CA ALA A 209 3.84 -10.11 -7.95
C ALA A 209 2.71 -9.15 -7.56
N TRP A 210 1.45 -9.61 -7.58
CA TRP A 210 0.30 -8.85 -7.06
C TRP A 210 0.50 -8.53 -5.58
N PHE A 211 0.90 -9.52 -4.77
CA PHE A 211 1.16 -9.33 -3.34
C PHE A 211 2.41 -8.49 -3.09
N ALA A 212 3.45 -8.62 -3.90
CA ALA A 212 4.67 -7.81 -3.79
C ALA A 212 4.38 -6.32 -4.04
N PHE A 213 3.50 -6.01 -5.01
CA PHE A 213 3.07 -4.64 -5.27
C PHE A 213 2.13 -4.11 -4.18
N HIS A 214 1.00 -4.77 -3.95
CA HIS A 214 -0.04 -4.28 -3.05
C HIS A 214 0.32 -4.44 -1.57
N GLY A 215 1.20 -5.38 -1.23
CA GLY A 215 1.72 -5.58 0.11
C GLY A 215 2.79 -4.58 0.53
N THR A 216 3.28 -3.74 -0.40
CA THR A 216 4.15 -2.59 -0.03
C THR A 216 3.37 -1.60 0.86
N TYR A 217 2.06 -1.46 0.63
CA TYR A 217 1.16 -0.64 1.43
C TYR A 217 0.75 -1.41 2.69
N ALA A 218 1.37 -1.11 3.83
CA ALA A 218 1.16 -1.87 5.05
C ALA A 218 -0.23 -1.65 5.69
N ASP A 219 -1.03 -0.73 5.15
CA ASP A 219 -2.43 -0.47 5.49
C ASP A 219 -3.44 -1.16 4.54
N GLY A 220 -2.93 -1.86 3.53
CA GLY A 220 -3.72 -2.59 2.54
C GLY A 220 -4.40 -3.85 3.10
N PRO A 221 -5.49 -4.31 2.46
CA PRO A 221 -6.18 -5.57 2.81
C PRO A 221 -5.30 -6.81 2.73
N ALA A 222 -4.15 -6.72 2.05
CA ALA A 222 -3.18 -7.80 1.95
C ALA A 222 -2.03 -7.67 2.95
N SER A 223 -2.06 -6.70 3.88
CA SER A 223 -1.00 -6.54 4.86
C SER A 223 -1.27 -7.34 6.13
N ILE A 224 -0.29 -8.12 6.56
CA ILE A 224 -0.22 -8.73 7.89
C ILE A 224 0.80 -8.02 8.80
N SER A 225 1.45 -6.96 8.27
CA SER A 225 2.55 -6.26 8.93
C SER A 225 2.06 -5.43 10.13
N PRO A 226 2.84 -5.36 11.23
CA PRO A 226 2.53 -4.48 12.36
C PRO A 226 2.76 -2.99 12.07
N ILE A 227 3.27 -2.61 10.89
CA ILE A 227 3.67 -1.24 10.55
C ILE A 227 2.52 -0.22 10.66
N GLU A 228 1.36 -0.46 10.04
CA GLU A 228 0.23 0.48 10.14
C GLU A 228 -0.23 0.65 11.59
N PRO A 229 -0.49 -0.42 12.36
CA PRO A 229 -0.83 -0.29 13.77
C PRO A 229 0.24 0.43 14.62
N GLN A 230 1.53 0.19 14.38
CA GLN A 230 2.63 0.90 15.03
C GLN A 230 2.58 2.40 14.73
N LEU A 231 2.46 2.78 13.45
CA LEU A 231 2.37 4.17 13.02
C LEU A 231 1.12 4.86 13.57
N ARG A 232 -0.04 4.19 13.55
CA ARG A 232 -1.28 4.75 14.11
C ARG A 232 -1.21 4.91 15.64
N THR A 233 -0.42 4.09 16.33
CA THR A 233 -0.13 4.30 17.76
C THR A 233 0.67 5.58 17.99
N ILE A 234 1.74 5.78 17.23
CA ILE A 234 2.54 7.01 17.28
C ILE A 234 1.67 8.22 16.93
N ARG A 235 0.79 8.07 15.93
CA ARG A 235 -0.15 9.13 15.53
C ARG A 235 -1.14 9.48 16.64
N ALA A 236 -1.71 8.47 17.32
CA ALA A 236 -2.65 8.67 18.43
C ALA A 236 -2.00 9.32 19.66
N ASP A 237 -0.72 9.05 19.89
CA ASP A 237 0.10 9.64 20.95
C ASP A 237 0.60 11.07 20.62
N SER A 238 0.49 11.50 19.36
CA SER A 238 0.92 12.84 18.91
C SER A 238 -0.22 13.87 18.99
N ALA A 239 0.08 15.11 19.39
CA ALA A 239 -0.89 16.19 19.52
C ALA A 239 -1.50 16.64 18.17
N GLY A 240 -0.85 16.32 17.06
CA GLY A 240 -1.35 16.56 15.72
C GLY A 240 -0.45 15.98 14.63
N LEU A 241 -0.87 16.15 13.37
CA LEU A 241 -0.17 15.60 12.22
C LEU A 241 1.29 16.09 12.11
N ALA A 242 1.57 17.35 12.44
CA ALA A 242 2.93 17.89 12.37
C ALA A 242 3.90 17.18 13.33
N GLU A 243 3.49 17.00 14.59
CA GLU A 243 4.30 16.28 15.58
C GLU A 243 4.48 14.80 15.20
N PHE A 244 3.42 14.16 14.69
CA PHE A 244 3.52 12.80 14.17
C PHE A 244 4.57 12.69 13.06
N LEU A 245 4.52 13.59 12.07
CA LEU A 245 5.48 13.61 10.97
C LEU A 245 6.91 13.86 11.44
N ASP A 246 7.12 14.82 12.35
CA ASP A 246 8.44 15.10 12.92
C ASP A 246 9.03 13.88 13.65
N ARG A 247 8.18 13.07 14.31
CA ARG A 247 8.60 11.84 15.01
C ARG A 247 8.97 10.70 14.07
N VAL A 248 8.23 10.48 12.98
CA VAL A 248 8.44 9.33 12.09
C VAL A 248 9.41 9.62 10.94
N ALA A 249 9.56 10.89 10.54
CA ALA A 249 10.40 11.23 9.39
C ALA A 249 11.90 10.99 9.62
N VAL A 250 12.33 10.81 10.87
CA VAL A 250 13.72 10.50 11.23
C VAL A 250 14.08 9.03 11.09
N ILE A 251 13.11 8.13 10.87
CA ILE A 251 13.34 6.70 10.72
C ILE A 251 14.20 6.44 9.48
N ASP A 252 15.34 5.80 9.63
CA ASP A 252 16.17 5.37 8.49
C ASP A 252 16.78 3.97 8.61
N GLU A 253 16.48 3.26 9.70
CA GLU A 253 16.89 1.88 9.92
C GLU A 253 15.71 0.99 10.35
N ASP A 254 15.76 -0.29 9.96
CA ASP A 254 14.77 -1.30 10.34
C ASP A 254 14.65 -1.40 11.88
N GLY A 255 13.43 -1.57 12.39
CA GLY A 255 13.16 -1.69 13.83
C GLY A 255 13.10 -0.37 14.61
N GLU A 256 13.49 0.78 14.03
CA GLU A 256 13.29 2.08 14.67
C GLU A 256 11.81 2.43 14.83
N LEU A 257 10.99 2.06 13.85
CA LEU A 257 9.53 2.21 13.94
C LEU A 257 8.98 1.48 15.17
N GLU A 258 9.39 0.23 15.37
CA GLU A 258 8.93 -0.57 16.51
C GLU A 258 9.33 0.09 17.84
N ARG A 259 10.56 0.61 17.93
CA ARG A 259 11.04 1.34 19.12
C ARG A 259 10.16 2.56 19.40
N LEU A 260 9.92 3.42 18.40
CA LEU A 260 9.08 4.62 18.53
C LEU A 260 7.64 4.26 18.89
N ALA A 261 7.11 3.19 18.30
CA ALA A 261 5.76 2.71 18.62
C ALA A 261 5.67 2.22 20.07
N ARG A 262 6.67 1.49 20.56
CA ARG A 262 6.72 1.03 21.96
C ARG A 262 6.81 2.19 22.95
N GLU A 263 7.56 3.24 22.62
CA GLU A 263 7.60 4.49 23.40
C GLU A 263 6.23 5.18 23.43
N ALA A 264 5.48 5.12 22.32
CA ALA A 264 4.09 5.58 22.22
C ALA A 264 3.06 4.61 22.84
N GLY A 265 3.50 3.52 23.47
CA GLY A 265 2.63 2.57 24.17
C GLY A 265 2.16 1.35 23.36
N TRP A 266 2.71 1.12 22.16
CA TRP A 266 2.44 -0.08 21.36
C TRP A 266 2.88 -1.35 22.10
N ARG A 267 2.00 -2.37 22.09
CA ARG A 267 2.29 -3.70 22.60
C ARG A 267 1.93 -4.73 21.52
N PRO A 268 2.87 -5.61 21.13
CA PRO A 268 2.60 -6.70 20.18
C PRO A 268 1.53 -7.67 20.68
#